data_AF-A0A7S2JIL2-F1
#
_entry.id   AF-A0A7S2JIL2-F1
#
_cell.length_a   1.000
_cell.length_b   1.000
_cell.length_c   1.000
_cell.angle_alpha   90.00
_cell.angle_beta   90.00
_cell.angle_gamma   90.00
#
_symmetry.space_group_name_H-M   'P 1'
#
loop_
_entity.id
_entity.type
_entity.pdbx_description
1 polymer ?
#
loop_
_entity_poly.entity_id
_entity_poly.type
_entity_poly.pdbx_seq_one_letter_code
_entity_poly.pdbx_strand_id
1 'polypeptide(L)'
;MSLRALGLCGIDESVDIDFLKLLGCRYGRCEFGVLFRDDKEGTPRYPTMQWVETLSTVAATSMPPLRLAAHLCGKRCAELLVNGDMSWVRGQLVPLGFQRVQLNATRINGVDIPDYAAAAKNFRTLIREVQEVEWIIQANAETRLLWEPLVADQRPPGNVSILFDASCGQGELATTFAPPPRNGLSCGYAGGLGPKTVCDVLAKLRCGVAQGRQIWIDMETKLRSVVDGKDVFDIAKAQLVCKEVDKVGWEHTPTLHDDVPPPPPPPNAKVSRHPLLAHKMTLLRDVTTPPRDFRQLIREITFHLGYEATATMAIEPRSDVVTPCGPALGEKAARLAESVAIVPIMRAGLGMVDAMLELLPNAVVHHVGMFRSHGGPDAMPIEYYSRLPKDSVSDVAFILEPMIATAKTLLAAIT
;
A
#
# COMPACT_ATOMS: atom_id res chain seq x y z
N MET A 1 -10.85 14.97 -5.69
CA MET A 1 -9.60 15.14 -4.94
C MET A 1 -9.09 13.79 -4.49
N SER A 2 -7.83 13.47 -4.79
CA SER A 2 -7.17 12.22 -4.37
C SER A 2 -6.16 12.51 -3.26
N LEU A 3 -6.15 11.68 -2.21
CA LEU A 3 -5.17 11.78 -1.12
C LEU A 3 -4.07 10.74 -1.33
N ARG A 4 -2.84 11.21 -1.57
CA ARG A 4 -1.64 10.39 -1.77
C ARG A 4 -1.06 9.85 -0.48
N ALA A 5 -1.05 10.67 0.55
CA ALA A 5 -0.46 10.35 1.85
C ALA A 5 -1.16 11.13 2.97
N LEU A 6 -1.14 10.52 4.16
CA LEU A 6 -1.55 11.09 5.42
C LEU A 6 -0.31 11.11 6.32
N GLY A 7 0.37 12.25 6.39
CA GLY A 7 1.57 12.46 7.20
C GLY A 7 1.23 12.54 8.68
N LEU A 8 1.69 11.55 9.43
CA LEU A 8 1.59 11.46 10.88
C LEU A 8 2.99 11.70 11.46
N CYS A 9 3.29 12.95 11.77
CA CYS A 9 4.65 13.43 11.98
C CYS A 9 4.97 13.64 13.47
N GLY A 10 6.27 13.66 13.77
CA GLY A 10 6.77 13.72 15.13
C GLY A 10 6.48 12.44 15.87
N ILE A 11 6.73 11.28 15.28
CA ILE A 11 6.81 10.01 16.02
C ILE A 11 8.17 9.91 16.74
N ASP A 12 8.19 9.32 17.93
CA ASP A 12 9.39 9.15 18.76
C ASP A 12 9.24 7.94 19.70
N GLU A 13 10.18 7.76 20.64
CA GLU A 13 10.20 6.65 21.61
C GLU A 13 8.96 6.57 22.52
N SER A 14 8.11 7.59 22.56
CA SER A 14 6.91 7.57 23.38
C SER A 14 5.80 6.67 22.83
N VAL A 15 5.93 6.18 21.60
CA VAL A 15 4.99 5.25 20.96
C VAL A 15 5.67 3.94 20.60
N ASP A 16 4.98 2.83 20.88
CA ASP A 16 5.42 1.51 20.45
C ASP A 16 5.35 1.38 18.92
N ILE A 17 6.45 0.92 18.32
CA ILE A 17 6.59 0.72 16.88
C ILE A 17 5.58 -0.30 16.37
N ASP A 18 5.19 -1.30 17.17
CA ASP A 18 4.18 -2.29 16.77
C ASP A 18 2.80 -1.64 16.57
N PHE A 19 2.47 -0.60 17.33
CA PHE A 19 1.23 0.16 17.10
C PHE A 19 1.31 1.01 15.82
N LEU A 20 2.47 1.59 15.51
CA LEU A 20 2.68 2.29 14.24
C LEU A 20 2.53 1.33 13.06
N LYS A 21 3.09 0.12 13.17
CA LYS A 21 2.93 -0.95 12.19
C LYS A 21 1.47 -1.33 11.99
N LEU A 22 0.73 -1.61 13.06
CA LEU A 22 -0.69 -1.94 12.99
C LEU A 22 -1.50 -0.82 12.32
N LEU A 23 -1.17 0.44 12.64
CA LEU A 23 -1.84 1.60 12.05
C LEU A 23 -1.53 1.71 10.55
N GLY A 24 -0.27 1.60 10.14
CA GLY A 24 0.15 1.67 8.74
C GLY A 24 -0.38 0.53 7.88
N CYS A 25 -0.36 -0.70 8.40
CA CYS A 25 -0.95 -1.87 7.74
C CYS A 25 -2.46 -1.74 7.55
N ARG A 26 -3.16 -1.13 8.52
CA ARG A 26 -4.61 -0.92 8.42
C ARG A 26 -4.97 0.23 7.49
N TYR A 27 -4.22 1.32 7.53
CA TYR A 27 -4.48 2.54 6.77
C TYR A 27 -3.30 2.79 5.82
N GLY A 28 -3.32 2.17 4.64
CA GLY A 28 -2.19 2.17 3.69
C GLY A 28 -1.78 3.54 3.11
N ARG A 29 -2.46 4.63 3.49
CA ARG A 29 -2.07 6.01 3.15
C ARG A 29 -1.20 6.67 4.23
N CYS A 30 -1.09 6.06 5.41
CA CYS A 30 -0.26 6.61 6.48
C CYS A 30 1.19 6.66 6.06
N GLU A 31 1.81 7.80 6.36
CA GLU A 31 3.23 8.03 6.25
C GLU A 31 3.71 8.62 7.57
N PHE A 32 4.78 8.06 8.12
CA PHE A 32 5.26 8.43 9.45
C PHE A 32 6.44 9.38 9.34
N GLY A 33 6.27 10.59 9.87
CA GLY A 33 7.27 11.64 9.85
C GLY A 33 8.19 11.61 11.05
N VAL A 34 9.48 11.46 10.82
CA VAL A 34 10.54 11.46 11.84
C VAL A 34 11.29 12.79 11.76
N LEU A 35 11.39 13.52 12.87
CA LEU A 35 12.11 14.79 12.92
C LEU A 35 13.56 14.58 13.33
N PHE A 36 14.47 15.17 12.57
CA PHE A 36 15.91 15.13 12.83
C PHE A 36 16.41 16.51 13.21
N ARG A 37 16.94 16.61 14.42
CA ARG A 37 17.53 17.82 14.97
C ARG A 37 18.55 17.47 16.05
N ASP A 38 19.83 17.54 15.67
CA ASP A 38 20.96 17.07 16.49
C ASP A 38 20.97 17.65 17.92
N ASP A 39 20.60 18.93 18.11
CA ASP A 39 20.55 19.57 19.44
C ASP A 39 19.37 19.12 20.33
N LYS A 40 18.45 18.32 19.78
CA LYS A 40 17.23 17.86 20.46
C LYS A 40 17.05 16.34 20.45
N GLU A 41 18.02 15.58 19.96
CA GLU A 41 17.93 14.11 19.91
C GLU A 41 17.60 13.51 21.28
N GLY A 42 16.65 12.57 21.33
CA GLY A 42 16.15 11.93 22.53
C GLY A 42 15.15 12.76 23.35
N THR A 43 14.76 13.94 22.86
CA THR A 43 13.68 14.75 23.46
C THR A 43 12.36 14.51 22.72
N PRO A 44 11.19 14.87 23.31
CA PRO A 44 9.91 14.68 22.64
C PRO A 44 9.90 15.23 21.20
N ARG A 45 9.42 14.41 20.27
CA ARG A 45 9.35 14.56 18.80
C ARG A 45 10.63 14.26 18.04
N TYR A 46 11.77 14.16 18.72
CA TYR A 46 13.08 14.01 18.10
C TYR A 46 13.73 12.71 18.59
N PRO A 47 13.41 11.56 17.96
CA PRO A 47 13.91 10.28 18.42
C PRO A 47 15.42 10.13 18.28
N THR A 48 15.98 9.28 19.13
CA THR A 48 17.35 8.76 19.02
C THR A 48 17.54 7.95 17.75
N MET A 49 18.75 7.98 17.21
CA MET A 49 19.08 7.18 16.02
C MET A 49 18.88 5.67 16.24
N GLN A 50 19.09 5.17 17.46
CA GLN A 50 18.84 3.77 17.81
C GLN A 50 17.36 3.37 17.63
N TRP A 51 16.45 4.25 18.04
CA TRP A 51 15.02 4.03 17.84
C TRP A 51 14.65 4.09 16.35
N VAL A 52 15.25 5.03 15.60
CA VAL A 52 15.03 5.15 14.15
C VAL A 52 15.50 3.91 13.38
N GLU A 53 16.64 3.32 13.75
CA GLU A 53 17.13 2.07 13.15
C GLU A 53 16.18 0.89 13.41
N THR A 54 15.62 0.83 14.62
CA THR A 54 14.60 -0.16 14.97
C THR A 54 13.33 0.05 14.15
N LEU A 55 12.86 1.30 14.04
CA LEU A 55 11.71 1.66 13.21
C LEU A 55 11.93 1.30 11.75
N SER A 56 13.10 1.59 11.19
CA SER A 56 13.49 1.25 9.81
C SER A 56 13.38 -0.26 9.55
N THR A 57 13.89 -1.07 10.48
CA THR A 57 13.81 -2.54 10.38
C THR A 57 12.36 -3.02 10.35
N VAL A 58 11.50 -2.48 11.24
CA VAL A 58 10.08 -2.83 11.26
C VAL A 58 9.36 -2.30 10.02
N ALA A 59 9.69 -1.10 9.55
CA ALA A 59 9.12 -0.50 8.36
C ALA A 59 9.36 -1.36 7.12
N ALA A 60 10.59 -1.84 6.93
CA ALA A 60 10.97 -2.69 5.80
C ALA A 60 10.36 -4.09 5.83
N THR A 61 10.12 -4.64 7.03
CA THR A 61 9.59 -6.01 7.21
C THR A 61 8.06 -6.07 7.36
N SER A 62 7.39 -4.91 7.39
CA SER A 62 5.93 -4.82 7.45
C SER A 62 5.29 -5.13 6.09
N MET A 63 4.05 -5.62 6.12
CA MET A 63 3.28 -5.94 4.91
C MET A 63 1.92 -5.22 4.93
N PRO A 64 1.71 -4.18 4.11
CA PRO A 64 2.70 -3.52 3.25
C PRO A 64 3.81 -2.80 4.06
N PRO A 65 4.96 -2.49 3.45
CA PRO A 65 6.02 -1.73 4.11
C PRO A 65 5.51 -0.38 4.62
N LEU A 66 6.01 0.07 5.78
CA LEU A 66 5.64 1.38 6.32
C LEU A 66 6.34 2.48 5.53
N ARG A 67 5.63 3.58 5.30
CA ARG A 67 6.15 4.74 4.57
C ARG A 67 6.75 5.71 5.57
N LEU A 68 8.02 6.08 5.37
CA LEU A 68 8.76 6.97 6.25
C LEU A 68 9.13 8.27 5.53
N ALA A 69 8.95 9.40 6.23
CA ALA A 69 9.38 10.72 5.80
C ALA A 69 10.32 11.35 6.84
N ALA A 70 11.45 11.90 6.39
CA ALA A 70 12.42 12.57 7.25
C ALA A 70 12.16 14.07 7.24
N HIS A 71 12.11 14.71 8.41
CA HIS A 71 11.92 16.15 8.56
C HIS A 71 13.20 16.76 9.13
N LEU A 72 13.99 17.41 8.28
CA LEU A 72 15.30 17.93 8.64
C LEU A 72 15.19 19.36 9.15
N CYS A 73 15.66 19.56 10.38
CA CYS A 73 15.77 20.85 11.04
C CYS A 73 17.24 21.14 11.39
N GLY A 74 17.51 22.34 11.90
CA GLY A 74 18.81 22.71 12.47
C GLY A 74 20.01 22.40 11.55
N LYS A 75 21.04 21.80 12.14
CA LYS A 75 22.30 21.46 11.44
C LYS A 75 22.07 20.60 10.20
N ARG A 76 21.17 19.61 10.24
CA ARG A 76 20.91 18.69 9.12
C ARG A 76 20.33 19.39 7.89
N CYS A 77 19.47 20.38 8.12
CA CYS A 77 18.96 21.21 7.03
C CYS A 77 20.03 22.19 6.52
N ALA A 78 20.86 22.74 7.40
CA ALA A 78 21.93 23.67 7.03
C ALA A 78 23.07 22.98 6.24
N GLU A 79 23.45 21.75 6.59
CA GLU A 79 24.42 20.94 5.83
C GLU A 79 24.01 20.83 4.35
N LEU A 80 22.72 20.62 4.10
CA LEU A 80 22.16 20.51 2.76
C LEU A 80 22.08 21.85 2.01
N LEU A 81 21.47 22.86 2.64
CA LEU A 81 21.16 24.12 1.96
C LEU A 81 22.33 25.09 1.94
N VAL A 82 23.11 25.17 3.01
CA VAL A 82 24.26 26.09 3.13
C VAL A 82 25.51 25.45 2.56
N ASN A 83 25.83 24.21 2.97
CA ASN A 83 27.09 23.56 2.59
C ASN A 83 26.99 22.71 1.32
N GLY A 84 25.78 22.35 0.88
CA GLY A 84 25.57 21.44 -0.26
C GLY A 84 25.97 19.99 0.04
N ASP A 85 26.10 19.62 1.31
CA ASP A 85 26.53 18.31 1.75
C ASP A 85 25.35 17.34 1.85
N MET A 86 25.33 16.34 0.98
CA MET A 86 24.31 15.29 0.89
C MET A 86 24.76 13.94 1.46
N SER A 87 25.96 13.88 2.07
CA SER A 87 26.58 12.64 2.54
C SER A 87 25.70 11.90 3.54
N TRP A 88 25.12 12.61 4.50
CA TRP A 88 24.27 12.00 5.52
C TRP A 88 22.94 11.48 4.96
N VAL A 89 22.34 12.16 3.99
CA VAL A 89 21.11 11.67 3.34
C VAL A 89 21.37 10.36 2.59
N ARG A 90 22.45 10.30 1.79
CA ARG A 90 22.83 9.10 1.04
C ARG A 90 23.33 7.97 1.93
N GLY A 91 24.12 8.29 2.96
CA GLY A 91 24.77 7.31 3.83
C GLY A 91 23.88 6.80 4.96
N GLN A 92 22.88 7.59 5.39
CA GLN A 92 22.04 7.26 6.54
C GLN A 92 20.56 7.13 6.15
N LEU A 93 19.93 8.19 5.64
CA LEU A 93 18.47 8.19 5.44
C LEU A 93 17.99 7.22 4.35
N VAL A 94 18.67 7.20 3.20
CA VAL A 94 18.29 6.31 2.09
C VAL A 94 18.42 4.83 2.50
N PRO A 95 19.52 4.37 3.12
CA PRO A 95 19.61 3.01 3.65
C PRO A 95 18.58 2.66 4.72
N LEU A 96 18.12 3.64 5.50
CA LEU A 96 17.04 3.48 6.48
C LEU A 96 15.63 3.48 5.86
N GLY A 97 15.52 3.52 4.53
CA GLY A 97 14.24 3.38 3.83
C GLY A 97 13.37 4.64 3.82
N PHE A 98 13.93 5.81 4.13
CA PHE A 98 13.20 7.08 3.99
C PHE A 98 13.03 7.44 2.52
N GLN A 99 11.79 7.59 2.08
CA GLN A 99 11.45 7.87 0.67
C GLN A 99 11.20 9.35 0.42
N ARG A 100 10.96 10.14 1.47
CA ARG A 100 10.69 11.57 1.39
C ARG A 100 11.53 12.32 2.41
N VAL A 101 12.10 13.46 1.99
CA VAL A 101 12.94 14.30 2.84
C VAL A 101 12.44 15.73 2.79
N GLN A 102 11.86 16.18 3.91
CA GLN A 102 11.37 17.54 4.12
C GLN A 102 12.43 18.44 4.74
N LEU A 103 12.62 19.61 4.15
CA LEU A 103 13.51 20.66 4.64
C LEU A 103 12.71 21.73 5.37
N ASN A 104 12.85 21.78 6.69
CA ASN A 104 12.24 22.80 7.55
C ASN A 104 13.19 23.99 7.71
N ALA A 105 13.42 24.71 6.61
CA ALA A 105 14.49 25.69 6.45
C ALA A 105 14.16 27.09 7.02
N THR A 106 13.62 27.14 8.23
CA THR A 106 13.17 28.37 8.92
C THR A 106 13.96 28.61 10.20
N ARG A 107 14.06 29.87 10.65
CA ARG A 107 14.79 30.21 11.90
C ARG A 107 14.23 29.53 13.13
N ILE A 108 12.90 29.38 13.24
CA ILE A 108 12.27 28.68 14.37
C ILE A 108 12.70 27.20 14.46
N ASN A 109 13.01 26.61 13.32
CA ASN A 109 13.53 25.25 13.19
C ASN A 109 15.07 25.20 13.33
N GLY A 110 15.72 26.30 13.70
CA GLY A 110 17.17 26.37 13.95
C GLY A 110 18.02 26.50 12.68
N VAL A 111 17.43 26.93 11.57
CA VAL A 111 18.12 27.07 10.28
C VAL A 111 18.26 28.55 9.95
N ASP A 112 19.49 29.01 9.76
CA ASP A 112 19.78 30.35 9.25
C ASP A 112 20.48 30.23 7.89
N ILE A 113 19.91 30.86 6.87
CA ILE A 113 20.41 30.79 5.49
C ILE A 113 21.06 32.14 5.17
N PRO A 114 22.40 32.22 5.08
CA PRO A 114 23.10 33.48 4.84
C PRO A 114 22.95 33.96 3.39
N ASP A 115 22.84 33.02 2.44
CA ASP A 115 22.68 33.30 1.01
C ASP A 115 21.64 32.36 0.39
N TYR A 116 20.45 32.91 0.12
CA TYR A 116 19.34 32.17 -0.48
C TYR A 116 19.58 31.81 -1.95
N ALA A 117 20.40 32.57 -2.69
CA ALA A 117 20.72 32.25 -4.07
C ALA A 117 21.65 31.04 -4.15
N ALA A 118 22.68 31.00 -3.30
CA ALA A 118 23.52 29.82 -3.13
C ALA A 118 22.71 28.61 -2.63
N ALA A 119 21.83 28.80 -1.64
CA ALA A 119 20.98 27.73 -1.13
C ALA A 119 20.02 27.16 -2.17
N ALA A 120 19.43 28.00 -3.02
CA ALA A 120 18.60 27.52 -4.13
C ALA A 120 19.40 26.70 -5.16
N LYS A 121 20.64 27.08 -5.43
CA LYS A 121 21.55 26.31 -6.30
C LYS A 121 21.92 24.96 -5.68
N ASN A 122 22.21 24.95 -4.38
CA ASN A 122 22.48 23.71 -3.63
C ASN A 122 21.25 22.81 -3.65
N PHE A 123 20.05 23.35 -3.37
CA PHE A 123 18.82 22.57 -3.39
C PHE A 123 18.54 21.93 -4.75
N ARG A 124 18.72 22.67 -5.86
CA ARG A 124 18.62 22.09 -7.21
C ARG A 124 19.65 21.00 -7.47
N THR A 125 20.84 21.13 -6.90
CA THR A 125 21.87 20.08 -6.97
C THR A 125 21.42 18.84 -6.19
N LEU A 126 20.89 18.99 -4.98
CA LEU A 126 20.34 17.87 -4.20
C LEU A 126 19.25 17.12 -4.96
N ILE A 127 18.32 17.85 -5.55
CA ILE A 127 17.23 17.28 -6.36
C ILE A 127 17.77 16.46 -7.53
N ARG A 128 18.86 16.90 -8.18
CA ARG A 128 19.48 16.19 -9.30
C ARG A 128 20.29 14.98 -8.85
N GLU A 129 21.04 15.13 -7.76
CA GLU A 129 22.03 14.15 -7.33
C GLU A 129 21.42 13.01 -6.48
N VAL A 130 20.32 13.24 -5.78
CA VAL A 130 19.64 12.21 -4.97
C VAL A 130 18.23 12.01 -5.52
N GLN A 131 18.11 11.07 -6.44
CA GLN A 131 16.85 10.72 -7.13
C GLN A 131 16.02 9.71 -6.36
N GLU A 132 16.63 9.04 -5.37
CA GLU A 132 16.02 7.98 -4.55
C GLU A 132 14.96 8.53 -3.59
N VAL A 133 14.97 9.83 -3.33
CA VAL A 133 14.04 10.49 -2.41
C VAL A 133 13.27 11.61 -3.11
N GLU A 134 12.03 11.79 -2.67
CA GLU A 134 11.26 13.00 -2.97
C GLU A 134 11.63 14.10 -1.97
N TRP A 135 12.09 15.23 -2.48
CA TRP A 135 12.42 16.41 -1.71
C TRP A 135 11.19 17.27 -1.44
N ILE A 136 10.99 17.70 -0.20
CA ILE A 136 9.89 18.57 0.18
C ILE A 136 10.47 19.85 0.75
N ILE A 137 10.07 21.00 0.19
CA ILE A 137 10.37 22.29 0.79
C ILE A 137 9.11 22.86 1.43
N GLN A 138 9.22 23.30 2.69
CA GLN A 138 8.14 24.00 3.37
C GLN A 138 7.98 25.39 2.74
N ALA A 139 6.79 25.70 2.22
CA ALA A 139 6.48 26.99 1.61
C ALA A 139 5.89 27.96 2.64
N ASN A 140 6.69 28.96 2.97
CA ASN A 140 6.31 30.12 3.78
C ASN A 140 7.06 31.37 3.28
N ALA A 141 6.90 32.49 3.97
CA ALA A 141 7.51 33.76 3.60
C ALA A 141 9.05 33.75 3.70
N GLU A 142 9.61 33.01 4.67
CA GLU A 142 11.06 32.93 4.90
C GLU A 142 11.76 32.09 3.82
N THR A 143 11.16 30.97 3.45
CA THR A 143 11.70 30.06 2.42
C THR A 143 11.32 30.43 0.99
N ARG A 144 10.65 31.58 0.78
CA ARG A 144 10.11 32.01 -0.51
C ARG A 144 11.09 31.91 -1.67
N LEU A 145 12.33 32.35 -1.45
CA LEU A 145 13.38 32.34 -2.47
C LEU A 145 13.82 30.93 -2.89
N LEU A 146 13.48 29.89 -2.10
CA LEU A 146 13.77 28.50 -2.42
C LEU A 146 12.65 27.85 -3.24
N TRP A 147 11.37 28.09 -2.88
CA TRP A 147 10.24 27.37 -3.47
C TRP A 147 9.57 28.11 -4.64
N GLU A 148 9.56 29.45 -4.65
CA GLU A 148 8.90 30.23 -5.71
C GLU A 148 9.50 29.95 -7.10
N PRO A 149 10.83 29.82 -7.27
CA PRO A 149 11.42 29.43 -8.55
C PRO A 149 10.99 28.03 -9.03
N LEU A 150 10.66 27.11 -8.13
CA LEU A 150 10.18 25.76 -8.49
C LEU A 150 8.74 25.78 -8.97
N VAL A 151 7.91 26.68 -8.43
CA VAL A 151 6.52 26.90 -8.88
C VAL A 151 6.47 27.64 -10.22
N ALA A 152 7.44 28.53 -10.45
CA ALA A 152 7.56 29.28 -11.71
C ALA A 152 8.18 28.45 -12.85
N ASP A 153 8.83 27.32 -12.54
CA ASP A 153 9.42 26.44 -13.52
C ASP A 153 8.34 25.80 -14.41
N GLN A 154 8.54 25.82 -15.73
CA GLN A 154 7.62 25.19 -16.68
C GLN A 154 7.69 23.66 -16.64
N ARG A 155 8.83 23.11 -16.21
CA ARG A 155 9.06 21.66 -16.11
C ARG A 155 9.76 21.35 -14.79
N PRO A 156 9.02 21.39 -13.66
CA PRO A 156 9.60 21.10 -12.37
C PRO A 156 10.14 19.64 -12.32
N PRO A 157 11.20 19.38 -11.55
CA PRO A 157 11.69 18.01 -11.30
C PRO A 157 10.59 17.10 -10.75
N GLY A 158 10.63 15.81 -11.11
CA GLY A 158 9.60 14.83 -10.68
C GLY A 158 9.72 14.41 -9.21
N ASN A 159 10.90 14.56 -8.60
CA ASN A 159 11.20 14.20 -7.22
C ASN A 159 11.23 15.40 -6.27
N VAL A 160 10.44 16.45 -6.56
CA VAL A 160 10.29 17.60 -5.65
C VAL A 160 8.83 17.96 -5.43
N SER A 161 8.54 18.40 -4.22
CA SER A 161 7.20 18.72 -3.72
C SER A 161 7.24 19.94 -2.81
N ILE A 162 6.08 20.59 -2.65
CA ILE A 162 5.92 21.75 -1.75
C ILE A 162 4.92 21.46 -0.65
N LEU A 163 5.30 21.70 0.60
CA LEU A 163 4.36 21.69 1.73
C LEU A 163 3.92 23.11 2.04
N PHE A 164 2.64 23.43 1.84
CA PHE A 164 2.08 24.69 2.32
C PHE A 164 1.84 24.61 3.83
N ASP A 165 2.59 25.41 4.58
CA ASP A 165 2.45 25.53 6.03
C ASP A 165 2.66 26.99 6.45
N ALA A 166 1.55 27.70 6.64
CA ALA A 166 1.58 29.11 7.04
C ALA A 166 2.11 29.33 8.46
N SER A 167 2.15 28.27 9.29
CA SER A 167 2.52 28.35 10.71
C SER A 167 4.00 28.01 10.98
N CYS A 168 4.78 27.71 9.93
CA CYS A 168 6.18 27.29 10.06
C CYS A 168 6.38 26.12 11.06
N GLY A 169 5.42 25.18 11.12
CA GLY A 169 5.45 24.02 12.02
C GLY A 169 4.81 24.24 13.40
N GLN A 170 4.27 25.42 13.69
CA GLN A 170 3.65 25.69 15.00
C GLN A 170 2.29 25.01 15.19
N GLY A 171 1.69 24.49 14.11
CA GLY A 171 0.44 23.73 14.20
C GLY A 171 -0.79 24.62 14.38
N GLU A 172 -0.76 25.82 13.83
CA GLU A 172 -1.91 26.72 13.76
C GLU A 172 -2.75 26.42 12.51
N LEU A 173 -4.07 26.48 12.65
CA LEU A 173 -4.98 26.16 11.55
C LEU A 173 -4.98 27.30 10.52
N ALA A 174 -4.66 26.98 9.27
CA ALA A 174 -4.73 27.95 8.19
C ALA A 174 -6.18 28.40 7.94
N THR A 175 -6.38 29.71 7.80
CA THR A 175 -7.69 30.30 7.44
C THR A 175 -7.97 30.22 5.94
N THR A 176 -6.91 30.20 5.11
CA THR A 176 -6.96 30.08 3.66
C THR A 176 -5.86 29.13 3.17
N PHE A 177 -6.18 28.28 2.19
CA PHE A 177 -5.23 27.36 1.56
C PHE A 177 -4.79 27.87 0.19
N ALA A 178 -3.48 27.87 -0.08
CA ALA A 178 -2.95 28.21 -1.39
C ALA A 178 -3.35 27.14 -2.43
N PRO A 179 -3.63 27.52 -3.69
CA PRO A 179 -3.94 26.53 -4.71
C PRO A 179 -2.72 25.69 -5.09
N PRO A 180 -2.92 24.42 -5.50
CA PRO A 180 -1.86 23.60 -6.04
C PRO A 180 -1.13 24.31 -7.19
N PRO A 181 0.21 24.17 -7.30
CA PRO A 181 0.97 24.72 -8.41
C PRO A 181 0.40 24.32 -9.77
N ARG A 182 0.32 25.29 -10.70
CA ARG A 182 -0.22 25.07 -12.06
C ARG A 182 0.73 24.26 -12.96
N ASN A 183 2.02 24.27 -12.64
CA ASN A 183 3.08 23.61 -13.41
C ASN A 183 3.18 22.09 -13.16
N GLY A 184 2.24 21.49 -12.42
CA GLY A 184 2.22 20.05 -12.19
C GLY A 184 2.91 19.61 -10.90
N LEU A 185 3.66 20.48 -10.23
CA LEU A 185 4.39 20.16 -8.99
C LEU A 185 3.44 19.61 -7.91
N SER A 186 3.86 18.53 -7.25
CA SER A 186 3.11 17.91 -6.16
C SER A 186 3.12 18.81 -4.93
N CYS A 187 2.01 18.83 -4.19
CA CYS A 187 1.88 19.68 -3.01
C CYS A 187 1.06 19.04 -1.90
N GLY A 188 1.32 19.51 -0.68
CA GLY A 188 0.60 19.12 0.51
C GLY A 188 0.30 20.30 1.40
N TYR A 189 -0.49 20.01 2.44
CA TYR A 189 -0.99 21.02 3.36
C TYR A 189 -0.74 20.60 4.81
N ALA A 190 -0.17 21.52 5.59
CA ALA A 190 0.05 21.39 7.02
C ALA A 190 -0.60 22.57 7.78
N GLY A 191 -0.60 22.47 9.11
CA GLY A 191 -1.05 23.53 10.01
C GLY A 191 -2.39 23.22 10.68
N GLY A 192 -2.37 23.00 12.01
CA GLY A 192 -3.56 22.83 12.85
C GLY A 192 -4.43 21.61 12.57
N LEU A 193 -3.96 20.72 11.71
CA LEU A 193 -4.60 19.46 11.37
C LEU A 193 -4.54 18.47 12.54
N GLY A 194 -5.66 17.82 12.82
CA GLY A 194 -5.80 16.81 13.87
C GLY A 194 -7.22 16.24 13.90
N PRO A 195 -7.56 15.41 14.90
CA PRO A 195 -8.80 14.64 14.91
C PRO A 195 -10.07 15.50 14.77
N LYS A 196 -10.07 16.72 15.33
CA LYS A 196 -11.22 17.62 15.33
C LYS A 196 -11.32 18.51 14.09
N THR A 197 -10.22 18.70 13.36
CA THR A 197 -10.12 19.71 12.28
C THR A 197 -9.96 19.07 10.91
N VAL A 198 -9.51 17.81 10.82
CA VAL A 198 -9.14 17.17 9.57
C VAL A 198 -10.30 17.07 8.58
N CYS A 199 -11.51 16.74 9.02
CA CYS A 199 -12.69 16.65 8.15
C CYS A 199 -13.02 18.00 7.48
N ASP A 200 -13.06 19.08 8.27
CA ASP A 200 -13.39 20.41 7.76
C ASP A 200 -12.33 20.93 6.80
N VAL A 201 -11.04 20.68 7.10
CA VAL A 201 -9.94 21.06 6.20
C VAL A 201 -10.02 20.28 4.89
N LEU A 202 -10.24 18.98 4.95
CA LEU A 202 -10.39 18.15 3.75
C LEU A 202 -11.60 18.56 2.91
N ALA A 203 -12.72 18.90 3.54
CA ALA A 203 -13.90 19.42 2.84
C ALA A 203 -13.59 20.75 2.13
N LYS A 204 -12.89 21.68 2.79
CA LYS A 204 -12.45 22.95 2.20
C LYS A 204 -11.48 22.76 1.03
N LEU A 205 -10.51 21.86 1.17
CA LEU A 205 -9.55 21.53 0.10
C LEU A 205 -10.28 20.90 -1.10
N ARG A 206 -11.22 20.00 -0.85
CA ARG A 206 -12.00 19.31 -1.88
C ARG A 206 -12.94 20.24 -2.65
N CYS A 207 -13.70 21.07 -1.95
CA CYS A 207 -14.67 21.99 -2.55
C CYS A 207 -14.02 23.28 -3.07
N GLY A 208 -12.76 23.53 -2.70
CA GLY A 208 -12.00 24.69 -3.12
C GLY A 208 -10.85 24.32 -4.05
N VAL A 209 -9.63 24.46 -3.56
CA VAL A 209 -8.45 24.63 -4.41
C VAL A 209 -7.86 23.34 -4.99
N ALA A 210 -8.16 22.16 -4.45
CA ALA A 210 -7.53 20.89 -4.84
C ALA A 210 -8.42 19.98 -5.72
N GLN A 211 -9.43 20.55 -6.38
CA GLN A 211 -10.35 19.80 -7.25
C GLN A 211 -9.56 19.08 -8.37
N GLY A 212 -9.74 17.75 -8.48
CA GLY A 212 -9.06 16.91 -9.47
C GLY A 212 -7.54 16.74 -9.29
N ARG A 213 -6.92 17.28 -8.24
CA ARG A 213 -5.48 17.14 -7.97
C ARG A 213 -5.23 16.10 -6.88
N GLN A 214 -4.04 15.50 -6.93
CA GLN A 214 -3.54 14.60 -5.90
C GLN A 214 -2.72 15.41 -4.88
N ILE A 215 -3.05 15.30 -3.59
CA ILE A 215 -2.42 16.06 -2.51
C ILE A 215 -2.00 15.12 -1.36
N TRP A 216 -1.20 15.62 -0.42
CA TRP A 216 -1.08 15.02 0.91
C TRP A 216 -1.43 16.04 2.00
N ILE A 217 -1.76 15.54 3.18
CA ILE A 217 -1.90 16.37 4.38
C ILE A 217 -0.92 15.90 5.44
N ASP A 218 -0.43 16.83 6.25
CA ASP A 218 0.64 16.59 7.20
C ASP A 218 0.28 17.17 8.57
N MET A 219 0.49 16.41 9.64
CA MET A 219 0.14 16.84 10.98
C MET A 219 1.07 16.29 12.06
N GLU A 220 1.37 17.13 13.05
CA GLU A 220 2.31 16.83 14.12
C GLU A 220 1.70 17.19 15.49
N THR A 221 1.59 18.48 15.80
CA THR A 221 1.25 18.96 17.15
C THR A 221 -0.11 18.50 17.68
N LYS A 222 -1.14 18.33 16.83
CA LYS A 222 -2.46 17.85 17.29
C LYS A 222 -2.54 16.33 17.44
N LEU A 223 -1.50 15.59 17.04
CA LEU A 223 -1.36 14.16 17.33
C LEU A 223 -0.67 13.90 18.67
N ARG A 224 -0.26 14.96 19.38
CA ARG A 224 0.45 14.85 20.64
C ARG A 224 -0.48 15.02 21.84
N SER A 225 -0.14 14.36 22.94
CA SER A 225 -0.82 14.45 24.24
C SER A 225 0.20 14.65 25.35
N VAL A 226 -0.26 15.17 26.49
CA VAL A 226 0.54 15.22 27.70
C VAL A 226 0.08 14.09 28.61
N VAL A 227 0.95 13.10 28.84
CA VAL A 227 0.72 11.97 29.75
C VAL A 227 1.76 12.05 30.84
N ASP A 228 1.33 12.13 32.10
CA ASP A 228 2.21 12.30 33.27
C ASP A 228 3.22 13.46 33.12
N GLY A 229 2.76 14.57 32.53
CA GLY A 229 3.59 15.76 32.30
C GLY A 229 4.56 15.65 31.12
N LYS A 230 4.57 14.55 30.37
CA LYS A 230 5.44 14.32 29.21
C LYS A 230 4.68 14.49 27.90
N ASP A 231 5.28 15.17 26.93
CA ASP A 231 4.77 15.26 25.55
C ASP A 231 5.00 13.92 24.84
N VAL A 232 3.92 13.26 24.42
CA VAL A 232 3.95 11.93 23.80
C VAL A 232 3.16 11.89 22.51
N PHE A 233 3.55 11.01 21.59
CA PHE A 233 2.76 10.70 20.40
C PHE A 233 1.51 9.94 20.82
N ASP A 234 0.33 10.52 20.59
CA ASP A 234 -0.93 9.90 20.93
C ASP A 234 -1.44 9.05 19.76
N ILE A 235 -1.15 7.76 19.84
CA ILE A 235 -1.57 6.80 18.82
C ILE A 235 -3.10 6.74 18.64
N ALA A 236 -3.87 7.01 19.70
CA ALA A 236 -5.33 7.02 19.62
C ALA A 236 -5.83 8.22 18.81
N LYS A 237 -5.19 9.39 18.96
CA LYS A 237 -5.45 10.55 18.10
C LYS A 237 -5.08 10.28 16.64
N ALA A 238 -3.93 9.65 16.38
CA ALA A 238 -3.53 9.25 15.03
C ALA A 238 -4.56 8.29 14.40
N GLN A 239 -5.01 7.28 15.16
CA GLN A 239 -6.05 6.35 14.71
C GLN A 239 -7.38 7.06 14.45
N LEU A 240 -7.76 8.02 15.29
CA LEU A 240 -8.99 8.80 15.11
C LEU A 240 -8.92 9.64 13.83
N VAL A 241 -7.80 10.29 13.56
CA VAL A 241 -7.58 11.00 12.27
C VAL A 241 -7.77 10.04 11.10
N CYS A 242 -7.14 8.87 11.13
CA CYS A 242 -7.26 7.90 10.03
C CYS A 242 -8.73 7.50 9.78
N LYS A 243 -9.49 7.26 10.85
CA LYS A 243 -10.93 6.97 10.77
C LYS A 243 -11.72 8.14 10.18
N GLU A 244 -11.46 9.36 10.62
CA GLU A 244 -12.14 10.56 10.12
C GLU A 244 -11.83 10.81 8.63
N VAL A 245 -10.57 10.66 8.24
CA VAL A 245 -10.10 10.74 6.84
C VAL A 245 -10.82 9.72 5.95
N ASP A 246 -10.97 8.48 6.40
CA ASP A 246 -11.67 7.44 5.64
C ASP A 246 -13.18 7.71 5.47
N LYS A 247 -13.85 8.32 6.48
CA LYS A 247 -15.28 8.68 6.38
C LYS A 247 -15.56 9.67 5.26
N VAL A 248 -14.62 10.57 4.96
CA VAL A 248 -14.77 11.59 3.93
C VAL A 248 -14.79 10.96 2.52
N GLY A 249 -14.31 9.71 2.36
CA GLY A 249 -14.20 9.00 1.08
C GLY A 249 -13.15 9.62 0.17
N TRP A 250 -12.67 8.91 -0.84
CA TRP A 250 -11.63 9.41 -1.76
C TRP A 250 -11.97 9.05 -3.19
N GLU A 251 -11.72 9.97 -4.14
CA GLU A 251 -11.71 9.60 -5.56
C GLU A 251 -10.56 8.61 -5.74
N HIS A 252 -10.90 7.35 -6.07
CA HIS A 252 -9.90 6.34 -6.37
C HIS A 252 -9.16 6.73 -7.64
N THR A 253 -8.05 7.44 -7.50
CA THR A 253 -6.92 7.18 -8.39
C THR A 253 -6.27 5.94 -7.81
N PRO A 254 -6.27 4.79 -8.50
CA PRO A 254 -5.36 3.72 -8.13
C PRO A 254 -3.98 4.35 -8.17
N THR A 255 -3.33 4.49 -7.02
CA THR A 255 -1.88 4.64 -7.02
C THR A 255 -1.38 3.38 -7.73
N LEU A 256 -0.95 3.53 -8.98
CA LEU A 256 0.03 2.63 -9.56
C LEU A 256 1.16 2.67 -8.54
N HIS A 257 1.26 1.62 -7.73
CA HIS A 257 2.45 1.43 -6.91
C HIS A 257 3.62 1.39 -7.90
N ASP A 258 4.64 2.22 -7.66
CA ASP A 258 5.94 1.99 -8.27
C ASP A 258 6.39 0.56 -7.93
N ASP A 259 6.88 -0.13 -8.94
CA ASP A 259 7.14 -1.56 -9.03
C ASP A 259 8.07 -2.09 -7.92
N VAL A 260 7.52 -2.41 -6.75
CA VAL A 260 8.11 -3.48 -5.93
C VAL A 260 7.59 -4.78 -6.54
N PRO A 261 8.42 -5.54 -7.28
CA PRO A 261 7.98 -6.82 -7.82
C PRO A 261 7.52 -7.69 -6.65
N PRO A 262 6.34 -8.34 -6.76
CA PRO A 262 5.89 -9.24 -5.72
C PRO A 262 6.96 -10.32 -5.49
N PRO A 263 7.14 -10.79 -4.25
CA PRO A 263 8.05 -11.90 -3.99
C PRO A 263 7.72 -13.07 -4.94
N PRO A 264 8.73 -13.83 -5.39
CA PRO A 264 8.49 -14.95 -6.28
C PRO A 264 7.50 -15.94 -5.63
N PRO A 265 6.61 -16.54 -6.42
CA PRO A 265 5.67 -17.53 -5.90
C PRO A 265 6.43 -18.73 -5.32
N PRO A 266 5.87 -19.44 -4.32
CA PRO A 266 6.52 -20.60 -3.73
C PRO A 266 6.75 -21.70 -4.78
N PRO A 267 7.69 -22.64 -4.55
CA PRO A 267 8.08 -23.64 -5.56
C PRO A 267 6.94 -24.53 -6.08
N ASN A 268 5.90 -24.73 -5.27
CA ASN A 268 4.72 -25.53 -5.61
C ASN A 268 3.59 -24.72 -6.26
N ALA A 269 3.76 -23.41 -6.47
CA ALA A 269 2.79 -22.58 -7.16
C ALA A 269 3.09 -22.49 -8.66
N LYS A 270 2.06 -22.72 -9.49
CA LYS A 270 2.10 -22.52 -10.93
C LYS A 270 1.34 -21.25 -11.28
N VAL A 271 2.02 -20.27 -11.87
CA VAL A 271 1.41 -19.02 -12.34
C VAL A 271 1.14 -19.14 -13.83
N SER A 272 -0.13 -19.11 -14.23
CA SER A 272 -0.50 -19.04 -15.65
C SER A 272 0.02 -17.74 -16.26
N ARG A 273 0.70 -17.85 -17.41
CA ARG A 273 1.21 -16.72 -18.19
C ARG A 273 0.40 -16.46 -19.45
N HIS A 274 -0.79 -17.07 -19.57
CA HIS A 274 -1.59 -16.99 -20.78
C HIS A 274 -2.14 -15.56 -20.98
N PRO A 275 -1.94 -14.91 -22.15
CA PRO A 275 -2.35 -13.50 -22.37
C PRO A 275 -3.85 -13.25 -22.16
N LEU A 276 -4.71 -14.17 -22.58
CA LEU A 276 -6.16 -14.04 -22.35
C LEU A 276 -6.51 -14.11 -20.85
N LEU A 277 -5.78 -14.92 -20.08
CA LEU A 277 -6.01 -14.99 -18.64
C LEU A 277 -5.58 -13.67 -17.98
N ALA A 278 -4.43 -13.13 -18.38
CA ALA A 278 -3.96 -11.82 -17.91
C ALA A 278 -4.98 -10.71 -18.22
N HIS A 279 -5.53 -10.67 -19.44
CA HIS A 279 -6.58 -9.73 -19.83
C HIS A 279 -7.84 -9.87 -18.96
N LYS A 280 -8.35 -11.10 -18.79
CA LYS A 280 -9.54 -11.36 -17.97
C LYS A 280 -9.30 -11.04 -16.49
N MET A 281 -8.11 -11.30 -15.97
CA MET A 281 -7.71 -10.94 -14.61
C MET A 281 -7.69 -9.42 -14.40
N THR A 282 -7.25 -8.64 -15.39
CA THR A 282 -7.33 -7.17 -15.35
C THR A 282 -8.78 -6.71 -15.25
N LEU A 283 -9.68 -7.24 -16.08
CA LEU A 283 -11.11 -6.93 -16.01
C LEU A 283 -11.73 -7.35 -14.67
N LEU A 284 -11.37 -8.52 -14.14
CA LEU A 284 -11.86 -9.02 -12.85
C LEU A 284 -11.45 -8.10 -11.68
N ARG A 285 -10.25 -7.50 -11.76
CA ARG A 285 -9.68 -6.61 -10.73
C ARG A 285 -10.20 -5.18 -10.79
N ASP A 286 -10.76 -4.77 -11.92
CA ASP A 286 -11.31 -3.42 -12.08
C ASP A 286 -12.52 -3.23 -11.15
N VAL A 287 -12.44 -2.21 -10.29
CA VAL A 287 -13.51 -1.85 -9.33
C VAL A 287 -14.81 -1.44 -10.02
N THR A 288 -14.74 -1.06 -11.30
CA THR A 288 -15.90 -0.66 -12.10
C THR A 288 -16.62 -1.84 -12.74
N THR A 289 -16.05 -3.06 -12.69
CA THR A 289 -16.66 -4.25 -13.28
C THR A 289 -17.98 -4.62 -12.62
N PRO A 290 -19.10 -4.64 -13.35
CA PRO A 290 -20.40 -4.96 -12.78
C PRO A 290 -20.48 -6.40 -12.24
N PRO A 291 -21.33 -6.69 -11.23
CA PRO A 291 -21.43 -8.02 -10.63
C PRO A 291 -21.78 -9.17 -11.59
N ARG A 292 -22.51 -8.88 -12.67
CA ARG A 292 -22.79 -9.86 -13.73
C ARG A 292 -21.51 -10.29 -14.44
N ASP A 293 -20.72 -9.31 -14.87
CA ASP A 293 -19.52 -9.52 -15.66
C ASP A 293 -18.41 -10.11 -14.78
N PHE A 294 -18.33 -9.72 -13.50
CA PHE A 294 -17.45 -10.35 -12.52
C PHE A 294 -17.68 -11.86 -12.41
N ARG A 295 -18.95 -12.30 -12.29
CA ARG A 295 -19.29 -13.74 -12.22
C ARG A 295 -18.92 -14.47 -13.51
N GLN A 296 -19.17 -13.84 -14.66
CA GLN A 296 -18.80 -14.39 -15.96
C GLN A 296 -17.27 -14.55 -16.08
N LEU A 297 -16.50 -13.54 -15.65
CA LEU A 297 -15.04 -13.56 -15.67
C LEU A 297 -14.48 -14.66 -14.75
N ILE A 298 -15.03 -14.84 -13.54
CA ILE A 298 -14.62 -15.95 -12.65
C ILE A 298 -14.81 -17.30 -13.35
N ARG A 299 -15.95 -17.52 -14.01
CA ARG A 299 -16.23 -18.76 -14.75
C ARG A 299 -15.21 -18.99 -15.87
N GLU A 300 -14.95 -17.98 -16.70
CA GLU A 300 -14.02 -18.07 -17.82
C GLU A 300 -12.56 -18.27 -17.37
N ILE A 301 -12.12 -17.55 -16.33
CA ILE A 301 -10.79 -17.70 -15.73
C ILE A 301 -10.64 -19.10 -15.15
N THR A 302 -11.66 -19.59 -14.45
CA THR A 302 -11.66 -20.95 -13.88
C THR A 302 -11.54 -22.01 -14.95
N PHE A 303 -12.26 -21.88 -16.06
CA PHE A 303 -12.17 -22.85 -17.17
C PHE A 303 -10.74 -22.93 -17.73
N HIS A 304 -10.10 -21.78 -17.95
CA HIS A 304 -8.72 -21.75 -18.46
C HIS A 304 -7.71 -22.30 -17.44
N LEU A 305 -7.84 -21.92 -16.15
CA LEU A 305 -6.98 -22.45 -15.09
C LEU A 305 -7.20 -23.95 -14.87
N GLY A 306 -8.44 -24.42 -14.94
CA GLY A 306 -8.80 -25.82 -14.83
C GLY A 306 -8.15 -26.64 -15.94
N TYR A 307 -8.21 -26.16 -17.18
CA TYR A 307 -7.54 -26.80 -18.32
C TYR A 307 -6.02 -26.94 -18.05
N GLU A 308 -5.34 -25.88 -17.61
CA GLU A 308 -3.92 -25.94 -17.24
C GLU A 308 -3.66 -26.88 -16.04
N ALA A 309 -4.54 -26.89 -15.05
CA ALA A 309 -4.40 -27.71 -13.84
C ALA A 309 -4.54 -29.22 -14.12
N THR A 310 -5.31 -29.59 -15.15
CA THR A 310 -5.50 -31.00 -15.57
C THR A 310 -4.35 -31.56 -16.42
N ALA A 311 -3.34 -30.75 -16.76
CA ALA A 311 -2.29 -31.13 -17.72
C ALA A 311 -1.42 -32.34 -17.29
N THR A 312 -1.39 -32.69 -16.01
CA THR A 312 -0.62 -33.82 -15.48
C THR A 312 -1.45 -35.07 -15.18
N MET A 313 -2.75 -35.05 -15.54
CA MET A 313 -3.64 -36.19 -15.27
C MET A 313 -3.29 -37.42 -16.11
N ALA A 314 -3.48 -38.59 -15.52
CA ALA A 314 -3.21 -39.86 -16.18
C ALA A 314 -4.36 -40.25 -17.13
N ILE A 315 -3.96 -40.86 -18.25
CA ILE A 315 -4.88 -41.46 -19.21
C ILE A 315 -4.63 -42.97 -19.28
N GLU A 316 -5.67 -43.71 -19.63
CA GLU A 316 -5.58 -45.14 -19.92
C GLU A 316 -6.20 -45.47 -21.29
N PRO A 317 -5.72 -46.54 -21.96
CA PRO A 317 -6.28 -46.97 -23.24
C PRO A 317 -7.76 -47.32 -23.13
N ARG A 318 -8.54 -46.93 -24.14
CA ARG A 318 -9.97 -47.19 -24.24
C ARG A 318 -10.27 -48.06 -25.46
N SER A 319 -10.73 -49.29 -25.24
CA SER A 319 -10.89 -50.31 -26.31
C SER A 319 -12.31 -50.43 -26.89
N ASP A 320 -13.30 -49.75 -26.33
CA ASP A 320 -14.72 -49.81 -26.71
C ASP A 320 -15.15 -48.71 -27.70
N VAL A 321 -14.20 -48.04 -28.37
CA VAL A 321 -14.50 -46.90 -29.26
C VAL A 321 -14.72 -47.36 -30.70
N VAL A 322 -15.88 -47.03 -31.25
CA VAL A 322 -16.21 -47.20 -32.68
C VAL A 322 -16.35 -45.83 -33.33
N THR A 323 -15.55 -45.58 -34.36
CA THR A 323 -15.60 -44.34 -35.15
C THR A 323 -16.36 -44.57 -36.46
N PRO A 324 -16.73 -43.51 -37.21
CA PRO A 324 -17.31 -43.66 -38.56
C PRO A 324 -16.44 -44.47 -39.53
N CYS A 325 -15.13 -44.59 -39.27
CA CYS A 325 -14.17 -45.36 -40.08
C CYS A 325 -13.87 -46.77 -39.50
N GLY A 326 -14.59 -47.20 -38.46
CA GLY A 326 -14.39 -48.50 -37.79
C GLY A 326 -13.85 -48.39 -36.35
N PRO A 327 -13.56 -49.52 -35.70
CA PRO A 327 -13.04 -49.56 -34.33
C PRO A 327 -11.70 -48.82 -34.17
N ALA A 328 -11.59 -47.98 -33.15
CA ALA A 328 -10.33 -47.37 -32.75
C ALA A 328 -9.58 -48.34 -31.82
N LEU A 329 -8.54 -48.99 -32.34
CA LEU A 329 -7.76 -49.98 -31.60
C LEU A 329 -6.49 -49.36 -30.98
N GLY A 330 -6.16 -49.80 -29.76
CA GLY A 330 -4.90 -49.48 -29.06
C GLY A 330 -4.82 -48.07 -28.47
N GLU A 331 -3.61 -47.52 -28.37
CA GLU A 331 -3.30 -46.19 -27.79
C GLU A 331 -3.95 -44.99 -28.52
N LYS A 332 -4.66 -45.23 -29.63
CA LYS A 332 -5.35 -44.18 -30.41
C LYS A 332 -6.64 -43.68 -29.77
N ALA A 333 -7.15 -44.40 -28.77
CA ALA A 333 -8.31 -44.01 -27.99
C ALA A 333 -7.94 -44.07 -26.50
N ALA A 334 -8.23 -42.99 -25.79
CA ALA A 334 -7.88 -42.85 -24.38
C ALA A 334 -9.08 -42.33 -23.58
N ARG A 335 -9.05 -42.59 -22.28
CA ARG A 335 -9.92 -41.95 -21.30
C ARG A 335 -9.07 -41.53 -20.09
N LEU A 336 -9.58 -40.61 -19.29
CA LEU A 336 -8.98 -40.30 -18.00
C LEU A 336 -8.99 -41.56 -17.12
N ALA A 337 -7.85 -41.86 -16.51
CA ALA A 337 -7.69 -42.99 -15.60
C ALA A 337 -8.10 -42.62 -14.16
N GLU A 338 -7.96 -41.34 -13.81
CA GLU A 338 -8.17 -40.84 -12.46
C GLU A 338 -9.63 -40.40 -12.23
N SER A 339 -10.18 -40.78 -11.08
CA SER A 339 -11.42 -40.26 -10.55
C SER A 339 -11.21 -38.90 -9.87
N VAL A 340 -12.12 -37.96 -10.10
CA VAL A 340 -11.94 -36.55 -9.69
C VAL A 340 -13.03 -36.10 -8.71
N ALA A 341 -12.60 -35.44 -7.64
CA ALA A 341 -13.44 -34.65 -6.76
C ALA A 341 -13.25 -33.14 -7.00
N ILE A 342 -14.33 -32.38 -6.98
CA ILE A 342 -14.33 -30.91 -6.98
C ILE A 342 -14.83 -30.43 -5.62
N VAL A 343 -14.05 -29.60 -4.94
CA VAL A 343 -14.32 -29.16 -3.56
C VAL A 343 -14.38 -27.64 -3.48
N PRO A 344 -15.53 -27.00 -3.75
CA PRO A 344 -15.68 -25.56 -3.56
C PRO A 344 -15.70 -25.20 -2.07
N ILE A 345 -14.89 -24.20 -1.69
CA ILE A 345 -15.00 -23.54 -0.39
C ILE A 345 -16.07 -22.46 -0.50
N MET A 346 -17.20 -22.69 0.17
CA MET A 346 -18.35 -21.80 0.13
C MET A 346 -18.07 -20.53 0.95
N ARG A 347 -18.55 -19.37 0.51
CA ARG A 347 -19.46 -19.16 -0.64
C ARG A 347 -18.75 -18.87 -1.96
N ALA A 348 -17.53 -18.35 -1.93
CA ALA A 348 -16.87 -17.77 -3.10
C ALA A 348 -16.49 -18.83 -4.16
N GLY A 349 -16.10 -20.04 -3.74
CA GLY A 349 -15.75 -21.13 -4.63
C GLY A 349 -16.90 -21.66 -5.49
N LEU A 350 -18.16 -21.35 -5.16
CA LEU A 350 -19.32 -21.80 -5.94
C LEU A 350 -19.33 -21.28 -7.38
N GLY A 351 -18.81 -20.06 -7.62
CA GLY A 351 -18.75 -19.47 -8.96
C GLY A 351 -17.78 -20.19 -9.92
N MET A 352 -16.99 -21.13 -9.39
CA MET A 352 -15.97 -21.88 -10.13
C MET A 352 -16.44 -23.30 -10.51
N VAL A 353 -17.47 -23.83 -9.83
CA VAL A 353 -17.88 -25.24 -9.95
C VAL A 353 -18.34 -25.59 -11.36
N ASP A 354 -19.24 -24.79 -11.93
CA ASP A 354 -19.80 -25.07 -13.25
C ASP A 354 -18.72 -25.06 -14.35
N ALA A 355 -17.65 -24.28 -14.18
CA ALA A 355 -16.56 -24.24 -15.15
C ALA A 355 -15.70 -25.52 -15.09
N MET A 356 -15.45 -26.00 -13.86
CA MET A 356 -14.73 -27.25 -13.66
C MET A 356 -15.55 -28.47 -14.10
N LEU A 357 -16.86 -28.48 -13.86
CA LEU A 357 -17.74 -29.55 -14.35
C LEU A 357 -17.87 -29.56 -15.87
N GLU A 358 -17.71 -28.42 -16.54
CA GLU A 358 -17.65 -28.38 -18.01
C GLU A 358 -16.41 -29.08 -18.55
N LEU A 359 -15.27 -28.96 -17.86
CA LEU A 359 -14.03 -29.67 -18.20
C LEU A 359 -14.08 -31.16 -17.80
N LEU A 360 -14.63 -31.44 -16.61
CA LEU A 360 -14.61 -32.75 -15.95
C LEU A 360 -16.05 -33.15 -15.57
N PRO A 361 -16.88 -33.53 -16.56
CA PRO A 361 -18.32 -33.74 -16.35
C PRO A 361 -18.66 -34.91 -15.42
N ASN A 362 -17.73 -35.85 -15.24
CA ASN A 362 -17.91 -37.02 -14.37
C ASN A 362 -17.36 -36.80 -12.95
N ALA A 363 -16.86 -35.61 -12.62
CA ALA A 363 -16.33 -35.31 -11.30
C ALA A 363 -17.43 -35.24 -10.23
N VAL A 364 -17.13 -35.72 -9.02
CA VAL A 364 -18.03 -35.63 -7.87
C VAL A 364 -17.81 -34.30 -7.14
N VAL A 365 -18.87 -33.60 -6.77
CA VAL A 365 -18.76 -32.31 -6.05
C VAL A 365 -19.02 -32.48 -4.56
N HIS A 366 -18.03 -32.10 -3.74
CA HIS A 366 -18.14 -32.08 -2.28
C HIS A 366 -18.08 -30.65 -1.76
N HIS A 367 -19.04 -30.24 -0.94
CA HIS A 367 -19.11 -28.86 -0.48
C HIS A 367 -18.52 -28.72 0.92
N VAL A 368 -17.71 -27.69 1.10
CA VAL A 368 -17.16 -27.28 2.40
C VAL A 368 -17.58 -25.83 2.64
N GLY A 369 -18.23 -25.58 3.77
CA GLY A 369 -18.68 -24.26 4.20
C GLY A 369 -17.84 -23.77 5.36
N MET A 370 -17.09 -22.70 5.10
CA MET A 370 -16.28 -22.03 6.11
C MET A 370 -16.52 -20.52 6.04
N PHE A 371 -16.57 -19.86 7.19
CA PHE A 371 -16.45 -18.41 7.27
C PHE A 371 -15.30 -18.04 8.19
N ARG A 372 -14.82 -16.81 8.13
CA ARG A 372 -13.76 -16.34 9.02
C ARG A 372 -14.38 -15.68 10.24
N SER A 373 -13.86 -15.97 11.44
CA SER A 373 -14.25 -15.25 12.65
C SER A 373 -14.02 -13.74 12.51
N HIS A 374 -14.75 -12.92 13.28
CA HIS A 374 -14.56 -11.47 13.23
C HIS A 374 -13.13 -11.09 13.69
N GLY A 375 -12.49 -10.13 12.98
CA GLY A 375 -11.40 -9.33 13.55
C GLY A 375 -9.96 -9.67 13.12
N GLY A 376 -9.60 -9.35 11.88
CA GLY A 376 -8.19 -9.12 11.51
C GLY A 376 -7.43 -10.31 10.91
N PRO A 377 -6.09 -10.22 10.81
CA PRO A 377 -5.23 -11.26 10.22
C PRO A 377 -5.28 -12.61 10.96
N ASP A 378 -5.70 -12.58 12.22
CA ASP A 378 -5.82 -13.77 13.08
C ASP A 378 -7.15 -14.52 12.93
N ALA A 379 -8.06 -14.03 12.10
CA ALA A 379 -9.34 -14.67 11.86
C ALA A 379 -9.16 -16.14 11.43
N MET A 380 -9.69 -17.06 12.25
CA MET A 380 -9.63 -18.49 12.02
C MET A 380 -10.84 -18.92 11.18
N PRO A 381 -10.68 -19.92 10.29
CA PRO A 381 -11.81 -20.51 9.60
C PRO A 381 -12.69 -21.24 10.63
N ILE A 382 -13.98 -20.94 10.61
CA ILE A 382 -15.02 -21.67 11.32
C ILE A 382 -15.77 -22.49 10.27
N GLU A 383 -15.62 -23.80 10.34
CA GLU A 383 -16.41 -24.73 9.54
C GLU A 383 -17.84 -24.77 10.08
N TYR A 384 -18.81 -24.57 9.19
CA TYR A 384 -20.23 -24.70 9.48
C TYR A 384 -20.91 -25.79 8.65
N TYR A 385 -20.21 -26.33 7.65
CA TYR A 385 -20.71 -27.38 6.78
C TYR A 385 -19.56 -28.18 6.18
N SER A 386 -19.63 -29.51 6.24
CA SER A 386 -18.73 -30.38 5.50
C SER A 386 -19.48 -31.62 5.04
N ARG A 387 -19.45 -31.87 3.73
CA ARG A 387 -19.99 -33.09 3.11
C ARG A 387 -18.88 -33.82 2.33
N LEU A 388 -17.70 -33.88 2.93
CA LEU A 388 -16.60 -34.70 2.47
C LEU A 388 -16.89 -36.17 2.82
N PRO A 389 -16.53 -37.13 1.94
CA PRO A 389 -16.64 -38.54 2.25
C PRO A 389 -15.63 -38.90 3.36
N LYS A 390 -15.98 -39.86 4.21
CA LYS A 390 -15.10 -40.31 5.31
C LYS A 390 -13.90 -41.12 4.81
N ASP A 391 -14.07 -41.80 3.68
CA ASP A 391 -13.04 -42.57 2.99
C ASP A 391 -12.64 -41.83 1.71
N SER A 392 -11.38 -41.90 1.31
CA SER A 392 -10.91 -41.28 0.06
C SER A 392 -11.51 -42.02 -1.14
N VAL A 393 -12.51 -41.42 -1.79
CA VAL A 393 -13.23 -42.02 -2.94
C VAL A 393 -12.65 -41.55 -4.28
N SER A 394 -11.72 -40.60 -4.29
CA SER A 394 -11.19 -40.02 -5.52
C SER A 394 -9.66 -39.98 -5.54
N ASP A 395 -9.09 -40.17 -6.73
CA ASP A 395 -7.64 -40.15 -6.96
C ASP A 395 -7.10 -38.70 -6.92
N VAL A 396 -7.89 -37.74 -7.41
CA VAL A 396 -7.52 -36.32 -7.50
C VAL A 396 -8.64 -35.44 -6.93
N ALA A 397 -8.28 -34.42 -6.14
CA ALA A 397 -9.22 -33.42 -5.64
C ALA A 397 -8.80 -32.00 -6.04
N PHE A 398 -9.73 -31.26 -6.66
CA PHE A 398 -9.56 -29.83 -6.98
C PHE A 398 -10.32 -28.98 -5.96
N ILE A 399 -9.59 -28.29 -5.09
CA ILE A 399 -10.16 -27.32 -4.14
C ILE A 399 -10.34 -25.97 -4.85
N LEU A 400 -11.55 -25.40 -4.81
CA LEU A 400 -11.88 -24.16 -5.50
C LEU A 400 -12.05 -23.02 -4.51
N GLU A 401 -11.14 -22.04 -4.57
CA GLU A 401 -11.18 -20.79 -3.81
C GLU A 401 -10.58 -19.66 -4.65
N PRO A 402 -11.35 -18.63 -5.04
CA PRO A 402 -10.83 -17.54 -5.87
C PRO A 402 -9.79 -16.67 -5.17
N MET A 403 -9.77 -16.63 -3.83
CA MET A 403 -8.91 -15.72 -3.05
C MET A 403 -8.14 -16.42 -1.94
N ILE A 404 -6.87 -16.72 -2.19
CA ILE A 404 -5.92 -17.22 -1.18
C ILE A 404 -5.26 -16.01 -0.49
N ALA A 405 -5.75 -15.66 0.70
CA ALA A 405 -5.19 -14.56 1.50
C ALA A 405 -4.18 -15.06 2.55
N THR A 406 -4.62 -15.38 3.76
CA THR A 406 -3.78 -15.96 4.83
C THR A 406 -3.59 -17.48 4.71
N ALA A 407 -4.16 -18.09 3.66
CA ALA A 407 -4.24 -19.54 3.42
C ALA A 407 -4.89 -20.40 4.52
N LYS A 408 -5.23 -19.84 5.70
CA LYS A 408 -5.83 -20.57 6.83
C LYS A 408 -7.07 -21.39 6.45
N THR A 409 -7.95 -20.83 5.61
CA THR A 409 -9.15 -21.53 5.13
C THR A 409 -8.83 -22.74 4.26
N LEU A 410 -7.82 -22.64 3.38
CA LEU A 410 -7.40 -23.80 2.58
C LEU A 410 -6.71 -24.84 3.44
N LEU A 411 -5.85 -24.42 4.37
CA LEU A 411 -5.18 -25.35 5.29
C LEU A 411 -6.21 -26.18 6.06
N ALA A 412 -7.23 -25.54 6.63
CA ALA A 412 -8.31 -26.23 7.34
C ALA A 412 -9.16 -27.16 6.45
N ALA A 413 -9.15 -26.98 5.12
CA ALA A 413 -9.84 -27.88 4.19
C ALA A 413 -8.96 -29.06 3.74
N ILE A 414 -7.63 -28.92 3.83
CA ILE A 414 -6.64 -29.93 3.43
C ILE A 414 -6.30 -30.87 4.60
N THR A 415 -6.24 -30.35 5.82
CA THR A 415 -5.95 -31.09 7.06
C THR A 415 -7.22 -31.61 7.70
#